data_AF-A0A6I8LJV1-F1
#
_entry.id   AF-A0A6I8LJV1-F1
#
_cell.length_a   1.000
_cell.length_b   1.000
_cell.length_c   1.000
_cell.angle_alpha   90.00
_cell.angle_beta   90.00
_cell.angle_gamma   90.00
#
_symmetry.space_group_name_H-M   'P 1'
#
loop_
_entity.id
_entity.type
_entity.pdbx_description
1 polymer ?
#
loop_
_entity_poly.entity_id
_entity_poly.type
_entity_poly.pdbx_seq_one_letter_code
_entity_poly.pdbx_strand_id
1 'polypeptide(L)'
;MNASRRPGRRFPGPELWSRALEIRNSWLSHALSTEPADRPAAEAAITRLYELAGASPPSFEWVPSPAAATEVVTPGQALSLGGDLPVEARLATLVTSLRERLDQRIGPWHDRRRRVDRPPPDPLGFSLRTLLNNGLGPALRRSIRDSVAGALRGELTTRAGLHWDGQQEAHWIALYDLHRQVDGVRFEPADGVQLDLWVTLARSCGWWWPREDVCVVAERPLVVRTERVDDDYGLVRLHHETGPAVAFPDGWTVHAWHGTRVPSWVIDAPAAERIIAERNVEVRRCAIERVGWPAFVAEAGFELLDRADDPGNPGYELRLYDGPSARLLLVVNGSVERDGTRRHYGLRVPAEIDHSLDAAGWTYGLSGAQYARLRRRT
;
A
#
# COMPACT_ATOMS: atom_id res chain seq x y z
N MET A 1 10.95 -22.50 32.49
CA MET A 1 10.56 -23.70 31.71
C MET A 1 10.60 -23.34 30.23
N ASN A 2 11.62 -23.82 29.52
CA ASN A 2 11.87 -23.49 28.12
C ASN A 2 10.77 -24.08 27.22
N ALA A 3 9.95 -23.23 26.61
CA ALA A 3 9.06 -23.64 25.53
C ALA A 3 9.91 -24.15 24.36
N SER A 4 9.82 -25.45 24.08
CA SER A 4 10.52 -26.05 22.95
C SER A 4 10.01 -25.43 21.64
N ARG A 5 10.87 -24.65 20.97
CA ARG A 5 10.62 -24.17 19.61
C ARG A 5 10.49 -25.41 18.72
N ARG A 6 9.28 -25.69 18.23
CA ARG A 6 9.07 -26.73 17.23
C ARG A 6 9.92 -26.41 15.99
N PRO A 7 10.69 -27.38 15.45
CA PRO A 7 11.37 -27.18 14.17
C PRO A 7 10.33 -26.86 13.09
N GLY A 8 10.55 -25.77 12.34
CA GLY A 8 9.64 -25.36 11.29
C GLY A 8 9.44 -26.50 10.28
N ARG A 9 8.19 -26.91 10.05
CA ARG A 9 7.86 -27.92 9.04
C ARG A 9 8.44 -27.48 7.68
N ARG A 10 9.22 -28.36 7.04
CA ARG A 10 9.55 -28.24 5.61
C ARG A 10 8.25 -28.17 4.80
N PHE A 11 8.27 -27.52 3.63
CA PHE A 11 7.09 -27.23 2.81
C PHE A 11 6.08 -28.39 2.81
N PRO A 12 4.84 -28.14 3.20
CA PRO A 12 3.94 -29.23 3.54
C PRO A 12 3.08 -29.70 2.36
N GLY A 13 3.46 -29.33 1.13
CA GLY A 13 2.83 -29.76 -0.12
C GLY A 13 1.90 -28.71 -0.75
N PRO A 14 1.51 -28.91 -2.03
CA PRO A 14 0.70 -27.94 -2.79
C PRO A 14 -0.66 -27.60 -2.15
N GLU A 15 -1.33 -28.55 -1.51
CA GLU A 15 -2.67 -28.37 -0.92
C GLU A 15 -2.70 -27.31 0.18
N LEU A 16 -1.74 -27.38 1.13
CA LEU A 16 -1.64 -26.41 2.22
C LEU A 16 -1.24 -25.03 1.71
N TRP A 17 -0.46 -24.96 0.63
CA TRP A 17 -0.16 -23.69 -0.02
C TRP A 17 -1.39 -23.08 -0.69
N SER A 18 -2.17 -23.87 -1.44
CA SER A 18 -3.46 -23.44 -1.98
C SER A 18 -4.39 -22.93 -0.89
N ARG A 19 -4.48 -23.64 0.24
CA ARG A 19 -5.27 -23.20 1.39
C ARG A 19 -4.79 -21.87 1.98
N ALA A 20 -3.47 -21.65 2.05
CA ALA A 20 -2.92 -20.36 2.48
C ALA A 20 -3.30 -19.22 1.51
N LEU A 21 -3.29 -19.48 0.20
CA LEU A 21 -3.70 -18.51 -0.80
C LEU A 21 -5.21 -18.18 -0.72
N GLU A 22 -6.06 -19.18 -0.45
CA GLU A 22 -7.50 -18.98 -0.21
C GLU A 22 -7.77 -18.08 1.00
N ILE A 23 -7.12 -18.37 2.14
CA ILE A 23 -7.25 -17.56 3.36
C ILE A 23 -6.77 -16.13 3.09
N ARG A 24 -5.64 -15.98 2.41
CA ARG A 24 -5.14 -14.67 1.99
C ARG A 24 -6.16 -13.92 1.12
N ASN A 25 -6.76 -14.58 0.13
CA ASN A 25 -7.76 -13.96 -0.76
C ASN A 25 -9.03 -13.57 0.00
N SER A 26 -9.48 -14.40 0.95
CA SER A 26 -10.61 -14.11 1.83
C SER A 26 -10.36 -12.85 2.68
N TRP A 27 -9.20 -12.74 3.31
CA TRP A 27 -8.82 -11.55 4.08
C TRP A 27 -8.65 -10.30 3.22
N LEU A 28 -8.10 -10.44 2.01
CA LEU A 28 -8.02 -9.32 1.07
C LEU A 28 -9.42 -8.84 0.66
N SER A 29 -10.36 -9.76 0.42
CA SER A 29 -11.77 -9.42 0.13
C SER A 29 -12.41 -8.63 1.27
N HIS A 30 -12.22 -9.06 2.52
CA HIS A 30 -12.73 -8.31 3.68
C HIS A 30 -12.10 -6.91 3.79
N ALA A 31 -10.79 -6.80 3.56
CA ALA A 31 -10.06 -5.53 3.63
C ALA A 31 -10.46 -4.52 2.54
N LEU A 32 -10.97 -5.00 1.41
CA LEU A 32 -11.41 -4.21 0.26
C LEU A 32 -12.93 -4.14 0.12
N SER A 33 -13.69 -4.77 1.04
CA SER A 33 -15.13 -4.86 0.90
C SER A 33 -15.78 -3.47 1.01
N THR A 34 -16.82 -3.31 0.19
CA THR A 34 -17.64 -2.11 0.00
C THR A 34 -19.08 -2.32 0.44
N GLU A 35 -19.36 -3.47 1.08
CA GLU A 35 -20.64 -3.70 1.75
C GLU A 35 -20.79 -2.73 2.94
N PRO A 36 -22.01 -2.34 3.31
CA PRO A 36 -22.25 -1.53 4.50
C PRO A 36 -21.68 -2.17 5.77
N ALA A 37 -21.29 -1.34 6.74
CA ALA A 37 -20.84 -1.81 8.04
C ALA A 37 -21.93 -2.61 8.77
N ASP A 38 -21.53 -3.72 9.37
CA ASP A 38 -22.33 -4.43 10.36
C ASP A 38 -22.15 -3.70 11.70
N ARG A 39 -22.96 -2.65 11.89
CA ARG A 39 -22.87 -1.78 13.07
C ARG A 39 -23.06 -2.56 14.37
N PRO A 40 -24.08 -3.42 14.54
CA PRO A 40 -24.23 -4.21 15.76
C PRO A 40 -23.01 -5.08 16.10
N ALA A 41 -22.42 -5.75 15.11
CA ALA A 41 -21.23 -6.56 15.35
C ALA A 41 -20.00 -5.72 15.72
N ALA A 42 -19.83 -4.56 15.07
CA ALA A 42 -18.75 -3.62 15.39
C ALA A 42 -18.88 -3.06 16.81
N GLU A 43 -20.07 -2.56 17.18
CA GLU A 43 -20.36 -1.98 18.48
C GLU A 43 -20.16 -3.01 19.61
N ALA A 44 -20.63 -4.25 19.42
CA ALA A 44 -20.43 -5.32 20.38
C ALA A 44 -18.94 -5.66 20.57
N ALA A 45 -18.16 -5.72 19.49
CA ALA A 45 -16.73 -6.02 19.57
C ALA A 45 -15.92 -4.86 20.19
N ILE A 46 -16.22 -3.60 19.84
CA ILE A 46 -15.59 -2.42 20.45
C ILE A 46 -15.93 -2.36 21.95
N THR A 47 -17.19 -2.56 22.31
CA THR A 47 -17.63 -2.61 23.72
C THR A 47 -16.82 -3.63 24.51
N ARG A 48 -16.64 -4.83 23.96
CA ARG A 48 -15.84 -5.87 24.63
C ARG A 48 -14.37 -5.50 24.76
N LEU A 49 -13.79 -4.78 23.79
CA LEU A 49 -12.42 -4.27 23.89
C LEU A 49 -12.29 -3.18 24.97
N TYR A 50 -13.28 -2.30 25.11
CA TYR A 50 -13.34 -1.31 26.19
C TYR A 50 -13.36 -1.99 27.57
N GLU A 51 -14.20 -3.00 27.75
CA GLU A 51 -14.25 -3.79 28.98
C GLU A 51 -12.90 -4.46 29.29
N LEU A 52 -12.24 -5.05 28.29
CA LEU A 52 -10.90 -5.63 28.45
C LEU A 52 -9.83 -4.59 28.79
N ALA A 53 -10.03 -3.34 28.37
CA ALA A 53 -9.18 -2.19 28.72
C ALA A 53 -9.59 -1.53 30.07
N GLY A 54 -10.53 -2.12 30.81
CA GLY A 54 -11.01 -1.60 32.09
C GLY A 54 -11.87 -0.33 31.98
N ALA A 55 -12.43 -0.06 30.80
CA ALA A 55 -13.28 1.09 30.53
C ALA A 55 -14.77 0.71 30.53
N SER A 56 -15.64 1.70 30.78
CA SER A 56 -17.08 1.54 30.56
C SER A 56 -17.39 1.47 29.06
N PRO A 57 -18.46 0.77 28.64
CA PRO A 57 -18.90 0.78 27.25
C PRO A 57 -19.14 2.21 26.74
N PRO A 58 -18.62 2.58 25.56
CA PRO A 58 -18.84 3.91 25.00
C PRO A 58 -20.22 3.99 24.34
N SER A 59 -20.72 5.21 24.14
CA SER A 59 -21.73 5.48 23.12
C SER A 59 -21.08 5.50 21.73
N PHE A 60 -21.84 5.26 20.67
CA PHE A 60 -21.31 5.16 19.31
C PHE A 60 -21.81 6.31 18.44
N GLU A 61 -20.89 6.94 17.73
CA GLU A 61 -21.19 7.95 16.71
C GLU A 61 -20.69 7.46 15.35
N TRP A 62 -21.63 7.21 14.43
CA TRP A 62 -21.30 6.76 13.08
C TRP A 62 -21.20 7.93 12.12
N VAL A 63 -20.06 8.03 11.44
CA VAL A 63 -19.77 9.06 10.44
C VAL A 63 -19.61 8.44 9.06
N PRO A 64 -19.89 9.19 7.97
CA PRO A 64 -19.84 8.63 6.62
C PRO A 64 -18.43 8.31 6.13
N SER A 65 -17.38 8.92 6.69
CA SER A 65 -16.00 8.68 6.25
C SER A 65 -14.96 8.96 7.36
N PRO A 66 -13.72 8.48 7.18
CA PRO A 66 -12.61 8.89 8.01
C PRO A 66 -12.33 10.40 8.02
N ALA A 67 -12.64 11.13 6.95
CA ALA A 67 -12.51 12.59 6.92
C ALA A 67 -13.56 13.26 7.82
N ALA A 68 -14.82 12.83 7.74
CA ALA A 68 -15.88 13.32 8.62
C ALA A 68 -15.58 13.05 10.10
N ALA A 69 -14.92 11.93 10.43
CA ALA A 69 -14.46 11.66 11.80
C ALA A 69 -13.55 12.79 12.33
N THR A 70 -12.71 13.39 11.49
CA THR A 70 -11.79 14.44 11.93
C THR A 70 -12.46 15.72 12.42
N GLU A 71 -13.72 15.93 12.07
CA GLU A 71 -14.49 17.11 12.47
C GLU A 71 -15.16 16.92 13.84
N VAL A 72 -15.50 15.67 14.19
CA VAL A 72 -16.24 15.33 15.42
C VAL A 72 -15.35 14.74 16.51
N VAL A 73 -14.23 14.11 16.12
CA VAL A 73 -13.31 13.48 17.06
C VAL A 73 -12.53 14.55 17.82
N THR A 74 -12.76 14.63 19.13
CA THR A 74 -11.96 15.45 20.02
C THR A 74 -10.48 15.03 19.94
N PRO A 75 -9.52 15.96 19.74
CA PRO A 75 -8.10 15.63 19.73
C PRO A 75 -7.71 14.88 21.01
N GLY A 76 -7.07 13.71 20.86
CA GLY A 76 -6.69 12.86 21.99
C GLY A 76 -5.67 13.55 22.91
N GLN A 77 -5.74 13.26 24.20
CA GLN A 77 -4.72 13.70 25.17
C GLN A 77 -3.55 12.73 25.10
N ALA A 78 -2.45 13.11 24.43
CA ALA A 78 -1.32 12.20 24.21
C ALA A 78 -0.58 11.78 25.50
N LEU A 79 -0.78 12.49 26.61
CA LEU A 79 -0.12 12.25 27.89
C LEU A 79 -1.08 12.61 29.04
N SER A 80 -1.18 11.71 30.02
CA SER A 80 -1.69 12.05 31.35
C SER A 80 -0.49 12.32 32.25
N LEU A 81 -0.36 13.54 32.79
CA LEU A 81 0.75 13.94 33.67
C LEU A 81 0.57 13.46 35.13
N GLY A 82 -0.44 12.63 35.41
CA GLY A 82 -0.68 12.13 36.77
C GLY A 82 -1.97 11.32 37.01
N GLY A 83 -2.58 10.74 35.97
CA GLY A 83 -3.79 9.92 36.08
C GLY A 83 -3.74 8.68 35.18
N ASP A 84 -4.85 7.93 35.13
CA ASP A 84 -4.96 6.76 34.25
C ASP A 84 -4.70 7.13 32.78
N LEU A 85 -4.06 6.21 32.05
CA LEU A 85 -3.84 6.38 30.62
C LEU A 85 -5.20 6.50 29.92
N PRO A 86 -5.38 7.40 28.93
CA PRO A 86 -6.62 7.48 28.15
C PRO A 86 -6.99 6.13 27.51
N VAL A 87 -8.28 5.85 27.32
CA VAL A 87 -8.76 4.56 26.79
C VAL A 87 -8.09 4.16 25.48
N GLU A 88 -7.81 5.10 24.59
CA GLU A 88 -7.11 4.84 23.33
C GLU A 88 -5.71 4.25 23.57
N ALA A 89 -4.98 4.75 24.58
CA ALA A 89 -3.66 4.25 24.96
C ALA A 89 -3.73 2.91 25.70
N ARG A 90 -4.77 2.69 26.53
CA ARG A 90 -5.03 1.39 27.16
C ARG A 90 -5.31 0.31 26.10
N LEU A 91 -6.14 0.63 25.12
CA LEU A 91 -6.44 -0.25 23.97
C LEU A 91 -5.21 -0.51 23.09
N ALA A 92 -4.37 0.51 22.84
CA ALA A 92 -3.09 0.31 22.15
C ALA A 92 -2.15 -0.65 22.90
N THR A 93 -2.10 -0.53 24.23
CA THR A 93 -1.35 -1.44 25.10
C THR A 93 -1.91 -2.87 25.03
N LEU A 94 -3.24 -3.00 25.02
CA LEU A 94 -3.96 -4.27 24.94
C LEU A 94 -3.65 -5.02 23.63
N VAL A 95 -3.71 -4.34 22.48
CA VAL A 95 -3.41 -4.96 21.17
C VAL A 95 -1.91 -5.23 20.99
N THR A 96 -1.05 -4.35 21.50
CA THR A 96 0.41 -4.57 21.46
C THR A 96 0.78 -5.82 22.24
N SER A 97 0.28 -5.95 23.48
CA SER A 97 0.52 -7.10 24.34
C SER A 97 -0.02 -8.41 23.74
N LEU A 98 -1.20 -8.36 23.10
CA LEU A 98 -1.74 -9.51 22.36
C LEU A 98 -0.76 -9.93 21.26
N ARG A 99 -0.35 -9.00 20.41
CA ARG A 99 0.53 -9.29 19.27
C ARG A 99 1.87 -9.86 19.70
N GLU A 100 2.46 -9.34 20.78
CA GLU A 100 3.68 -9.90 21.36
C GLU A 100 3.51 -11.37 21.78
N ARG A 101 2.40 -11.72 22.44
CA ARG A 101 2.10 -13.11 22.84
C ARG A 101 1.83 -14.02 21.64
N LEU A 102 1.14 -13.51 20.61
CA LEU A 102 0.91 -14.26 19.36
C LEU A 102 2.23 -14.48 18.59
N ASP A 103 3.07 -13.45 18.50
CA ASP A 103 4.38 -13.48 17.83
C ASP A 103 5.31 -14.53 18.46
N GLN A 104 5.30 -14.66 19.79
CA GLN A 104 6.04 -15.72 20.51
C GLN A 104 5.66 -17.14 20.04
N ARG A 105 4.44 -17.35 19.52
CA ARG A 105 3.96 -18.66 19.02
C ARG A 105 4.27 -18.90 17.54
N ILE A 106 4.34 -17.85 16.74
CA ILE A 106 4.59 -17.97 15.29
C ILE A 106 6.08 -17.89 14.91
N GLY A 107 6.94 -17.47 15.85
CA GLY A 107 8.39 -17.41 15.65
C GLY A 107 8.85 -16.06 15.10
N PRO A 108 10.16 -15.85 14.89
CA PRO A 108 10.70 -14.53 14.55
C PRO A 108 10.11 -13.98 13.25
N TRP A 109 9.59 -12.75 13.33
CA TRP A 109 9.33 -11.88 12.19
C TRP A 109 10.68 -11.46 11.58
N HIS A 110 10.85 -11.65 10.27
CA HIS A 110 12.05 -11.29 9.51
C HIS A 110 13.35 -12.03 9.91
N ASP A 111 13.67 -13.10 9.18
CA ASP A 111 15.07 -13.33 8.86
C ASP A 111 15.47 -12.34 7.75
N ARG A 112 16.11 -11.23 8.15
CA ARG A 112 16.57 -10.18 7.21
C ARG A 112 17.49 -10.73 6.11
N ARG A 113 18.07 -11.93 6.28
CA ARG A 113 18.93 -12.57 5.28
C ARG A 113 18.17 -13.24 4.14
N ARG A 114 16.83 -13.38 4.24
CA ARG A 114 15.99 -14.07 3.25
C ARG A 114 14.65 -13.37 3.06
N ARG A 115 14.66 -12.16 2.48
CA ARG A 115 13.43 -11.61 1.87
C ARG A 115 13.04 -12.52 0.73
N VAL A 116 11.84 -13.08 0.82
CA VAL A 116 11.23 -13.88 -0.25
C VAL A 116 10.25 -12.93 -0.91
N ASP A 117 10.76 -12.00 -1.72
CA ASP A 117 9.91 -11.03 -2.43
C ASP A 117 9.06 -11.73 -3.52
N ARG A 118 9.42 -12.96 -3.86
CA ARG A 118 8.75 -13.87 -4.77
C ARG A 118 8.75 -15.28 -4.19
N PRO A 119 7.68 -16.07 -4.30
CA PRO A 119 7.73 -17.48 -3.98
C PRO A 119 8.89 -18.13 -4.72
N PRO A 120 9.68 -18.96 -4.03
CA PRO A 120 10.75 -19.71 -4.67
C PRO A 120 10.18 -20.63 -5.77
N PRO A 121 10.92 -20.84 -6.89
CA PRO A 121 10.51 -21.76 -7.96
C PRO A 121 10.26 -23.18 -7.46
N ASP A 122 11.01 -23.59 -6.43
CA ASP A 122 10.77 -24.80 -5.66
C ASP A 122 10.53 -24.44 -4.18
N PRO A 123 9.26 -24.39 -3.73
CA PRO A 123 8.95 -24.09 -2.34
C PRO A 123 9.37 -25.20 -1.37
N LEU A 124 9.75 -26.40 -1.84
CA LEU A 124 10.22 -27.52 -1.00
C LEU A 124 11.47 -27.19 -0.18
N GLY A 125 12.26 -26.21 -0.60
CA GLY A 125 13.44 -25.72 0.12
C GLY A 125 13.15 -24.79 1.30
N PHE A 126 11.90 -24.37 1.50
CA PHE A 126 11.51 -23.40 2.52
C PHE A 126 10.55 -24.01 3.54
N SER A 127 10.60 -23.52 4.78
CA SER A 127 9.59 -23.88 5.78
C SER A 127 8.28 -23.13 5.49
N LEU A 128 7.13 -23.74 5.81
CA LEU A 128 5.83 -23.06 5.65
C LEU A 128 5.84 -21.71 6.34
N ARG A 129 6.33 -21.65 7.59
CA ARG A 129 6.42 -20.42 8.38
C ARG A 129 7.24 -19.33 7.68
N THR A 130 8.30 -19.69 6.96
CA THR A 130 9.08 -18.73 6.17
C THR A 130 8.24 -18.13 5.05
N LEU A 131 7.47 -18.94 4.33
CA LEU A 131 6.59 -18.46 3.26
C LEU A 131 5.45 -17.59 3.80
N LEU A 132 4.90 -17.92 4.97
CA LEU A 132 3.87 -17.11 5.63
C LEU A 132 4.46 -15.77 6.14
N ASN A 133 5.52 -15.82 6.96
CA ASN A 133 6.06 -14.64 7.64
C ASN A 133 6.84 -13.69 6.73
N ASN A 134 7.55 -14.22 5.72
CA ASN A 134 8.42 -13.41 4.86
C ASN A 134 7.87 -13.24 3.43
N GLY A 135 6.78 -13.93 3.07
CA GLY A 135 6.09 -13.82 1.78
C GLY A 135 4.69 -13.22 1.92
N LEU A 136 3.71 -14.03 2.35
CA LEU A 136 2.30 -13.62 2.40
C LEU A 136 2.02 -12.48 3.38
N GLY A 137 2.57 -12.52 4.60
CA GLY A 137 2.39 -11.46 5.59
C GLY A 137 2.84 -10.08 5.08
N PRO A 138 4.07 -9.95 4.57
CA PRO A 138 4.54 -8.72 3.94
C PRO A 138 3.71 -8.30 2.72
N ALA A 139 3.25 -9.23 1.88
CA ALA A 139 2.40 -8.91 0.73
C ALA A 139 1.04 -8.35 1.14
N LEU A 140 0.39 -8.94 2.17
CA LEU A 140 -0.84 -8.44 2.77
C LEU A 140 -0.64 -7.06 3.40
N ARG A 141 0.44 -6.87 4.15
CA ARG A 141 0.79 -5.56 4.73
C ARG A 141 0.93 -4.49 3.65
N ARG A 142 1.67 -4.77 2.58
CA ARG A 142 1.85 -3.81 1.48
C ARG A 142 0.52 -3.51 0.79
N SER A 143 -0.29 -4.53 0.53
CA SER A 143 -1.58 -4.38 -0.16
C SER A 143 -2.60 -3.58 0.63
N ILE A 144 -2.70 -3.85 1.93
CA ILE A 144 -3.80 -3.35 2.77
C ILE A 144 -3.35 -2.13 3.57
N ARG A 145 -2.29 -2.27 4.38
CA ARG A 145 -1.83 -1.21 5.29
C ARG A 145 -1.10 -0.10 4.55
N ASP A 146 -0.14 -0.46 3.70
CA ASP A 146 0.74 0.54 3.08
C ASP A 146 0.06 1.18 1.87
N SER A 147 -0.67 0.40 1.06
CA SER A 147 -1.44 0.92 -0.08
C SER A 147 -2.78 1.54 0.34
N VAL A 148 -3.76 0.76 0.81
CA VAL A 148 -5.12 1.28 1.05
C VAL A 148 -5.16 2.25 2.24
N ALA A 149 -4.82 1.77 3.44
CA ALA A 149 -4.88 2.61 4.63
C ALA A 149 -3.85 3.74 4.60
N GLY A 150 -2.68 3.50 3.99
CA GLY A 150 -1.65 4.52 3.79
C GLY A 150 -2.11 5.66 2.89
N ALA A 151 -2.81 5.37 1.80
CA ALA A 151 -3.37 6.40 0.93
C ALA A 151 -4.47 7.21 1.63
N LEU A 152 -5.39 6.54 2.34
CA LEU A 152 -6.44 7.19 3.13
C LEU A 152 -5.86 8.12 4.20
N ARG A 153 -4.90 7.65 5.00
CA ARG A 153 -4.22 8.48 6.02
C ARG A 153 -3.52 9.68 5.41
N GLY A 154 -2.94 9.50 4.22
CA GLY A 154 -2.25 10.57 3.52
C GLY A 154 -3.17 11.61 2.89
N GLU A 155 -4.46 11.30 2.72
CA GLU A 155 -5.47 12.24 2.24
C GLU A 155 -6.11 13.04 3.39
N LEU A 156 -6.04 12.55 4.63
CA LEU A 156 -6.52 13.29 5.79
C LEU A 156 -5.68 14.57 6.00
N THR A 157 -6.36 15.72 6.09
CA THR A 157 -5.73 17.04 6.30
C THR A 157 -5.42 17.29 7.78
N THR A 158 -6.15 16.64 8.67
CA THR A 158 -6.04 16.78 10.12
C THR A 158 -5.84 15.42 10.78
N ARG A 159 -5.08 15.38 11.88
CA ARG A 159 -4.89 14.16 12.66
C ARG A 159 -5.93 14.09 13.77
N ALA A 160 -6.78 13.07 13.75
CA ALA A 160 -7.80 12.81 14.77
C ALA A 160 -7.27 11.96 15.96
N GLY A 161 -5.98 12.05 16.26
CA GLY A 161 -5.34 11.25 17.31
C GLY A 161 -5.24 9.75 16.96
N LEU A 162 -5.17 8.92 18.01
CA LEU A 162 -5.05 7.47 17.87
C LEU A 162 -6.37 6.85 17.37
N HIS A 163 -6.26 5.92 16.44
CA HIS A 163 -7.36 5.21 15.77
C HIS A 163 -6.89 3.84 15.28
N TRP A 164 -7.83 3.03 14.81
CA TRP A 164 -7.56 1.80 14.07
C TRP A 164 -8.24 1.80 12.71
N ASP A 165 -7.63 1.13 11.75
CA ASP A 165 -8.05 1.17 10.36
C ASP A 165 -9.24 0.22 10.04
N GLY A 166 -9.92 -0.33 11.06
CA GLY A 166 -11.06 -1.24 10.89
C GLY A 166 -10.76 -2.42 9.97
N GLN A 167 -11.48 -2.52 8.85
CA GLN A 167 -11.25 -3.54 7.82
C GLN A 167 -9.80 -3.62 7.31
N GLN A 168 -9.02 -2.54 7.34
CA GLN A 168 -7.61 -2.57 6.92
C GLN A 168 -6.64 -3.08 8.00
N GLU A 169 -7.11 -3.39 9.21
CA GLU A 169 -6.36 -4.19 10.19
C GLU A 169 -6.23 -5.66 9.78
N ALA A 170 -7.00 -6.10 8.76
CA ALA A 170 -6.96 -7.46 8.21
C ALA A 170 -5.54 -7.96 7.86
N HIS A 171 -4.61 -7.07 7.53
CA HIS A 171 -3.24 -7.46 7.13
C HIS A 171 -2.47 -8.23 8.21
N TRP A 172 -2.61 -7.86 9.48
CA TRP A 172 -1.92 -8.55 10.58
C TRP A 172 -2.78 -9.68 11.13
N ILE A 173 -4.11 -9.53 11.14
CA ILE A 173 -5.05 -10.57 11.59
C ILE A 173 -4.91 -11.81 10.69
N ALA A 174 -4.85 -11.60 9.38
CA ALA A 174 -4.70 -12.66 8.38
C ALA A 174 -3.44 -13.51 8.62
N LEU A 175 -2.34 -12.92 9.09
CA LEU A 175 -1.13 -13.67 9.39
C LEU A 175 -1.35 -14.67 10.53
N TYR A 176 -1.98 -14.24 11.62
CA TYR A 176 -2.26 -15.14 12.74
C TYR A 176 -3.30 -16.19 12.38
N ASP A 177 -4.30 -15.83 11.56
CA ASP A 177 -5.30 -16.78 11.06
C ASP A 177 -4.68 -17.81 10.11
N LEU A 178 -3.74 -17.41 9.25
CA LEU A 178 -2.93 -18.33 8.42
C LEU A 178 -2.15 -19.32 9.30
N HIS A 179 -1.51 -18.84 10.37
CA HIS A 179 -0.79 -19.73 11.29
C HIS A 179 -1.74 -20.67 12.05
N ARG A 180 -2.92 -20.19 12.44
CA ARG A 180 -3.94 -20.99 13.11
C ARG A 180 -4.48 -22.10 12.21
N GLN A 181 -4.80 -21.78 10.95
CA GLN A 181 -5.48 -22.70 10.03
C GLN A 181 -4.55 -23.58 9.18
N VAL A 182 -3.35 -23.09 8.83
CA VAL A 182 -2.44 -23.80 7.89
C VAL A 182 -1.25 -24.43 8.63
N ASP A 183 -0.62 -23.66 9.53
CA ASP A 183 0.55 -24.14 10.30
C ASP A 183 0.15 -24.88 11.59
N GLY A 184 -1.12 -24.82 11.98
CA GLY A 184 -1.67 -25.51 13.16
C GLY A 184 -1.21 -24.92 14.49
N VAL A 185 -0.87 -23.63 14.52
CA VAL A 185 -0.52 -22.92 15.75
C VAL A 185 -1.74 -22.82 16.65
N ARG A 186 -1.55 -23.15 17.93
CA ARG A 186 -2.55 -22.94 18.97
C ARG A 186 -2.14 -21.76 19.83
N PHE A 187 -3.02 -20.78 19.91
CA PHE A 187 -2.91 -19.65 20.83
C PHE A 187 -3.57 -20.00 22.16
N GLU A 188 -3.22 -19.27 23.22
CA GLU A 188 -3.92 -19.42 24.50
C GLU A 188 -5.39 -19.03 24.32
N PRO A 189 -6.34 -19.66 25.02
CA PRO A 189 -7.77 -19.40 24.83
C PRO A 189 -8.14 -17.91 24.95
N ALA A 190 -7.56 -17.20 25.93
CA ALA A 190 -7.80 -15.77 26.12
C ALA A 190 -7.28 -14.92 24.94
N ASP A 191 -6.11 -15.24 24.41
CA ASP A 191 -5.54 -14.57 23.24
C ASP A 191 -6.37 -14.86 21.98
N GLY A 192 -6.90 -16.08 21.85
CA GLY A 192 -7.81 -16.46 20.78
C GLY A 192 -9.10 -15.63 20.81
N VAL A 193 -9.75 -15.53 21.97
CA VAL A 193 -10.96 -14.70 22.15
C VAL A 193 -10.67 -13.24 21.82
N GLN A 194 -9.55 -12.70 22.28
CA GLN A 194 -9.20 -11.31 21.98
C GLN A 194 -8.90 -11.11 20.48
N LEU A 195 -8.20 -12.04 19.83
CA LEU A 195 -7.97 -12.01 18.38
C LEU A 195 -9.28 -12.07 17.59
N ASP A 196 -10.24 -12.87 18.03
CA ASP A 196 -11.54 -13.00 17.38
C ASP A 196 -12.36 -11.69 17.45
N LEU A 197 -12.15 -10.83 18.47
CA LEU A 197 -12.72 -9.47 18.47
C LEU A 197 -12.17 -8.62 17.30
N TRP A 198 -10.86 -8.68 17.06
CA TRP A 198 -10.24 -7.99 15.93
C TRP A 198 -10.68 -8.58 14.59
N VAL A 199 -10.89 -9.90 14.51
CA VAL A 199 -11.48 -10.57 13.33
C VAL A 199 -12.87 -10.01 13.05
N THR A 200 -13.71 -9.85 14.08
CA THR A 200 -15.05 -9.26 13.94
C THR A 200 -14.94 -7.82 13.42
N LEU A 201 -14.12 -6.96 14.03
CA LEU A 201 -13.96 -5.57 13.61
C LEU A 201 -13.48 -5.43 12.16
N ALA A 202 -12.49 -6.22 11.77
CA ALA A 202 -11.98 -6.18 10.39
C ALA A 202 -13.02 -6.65 9.35
N ARG A 203 -14.06 -7.36 9.79
CA ARG A 203 -15.18 -7.78 8.94
C ARG A 203 -16.37 -6.84 9.00
N SER A 204 -16.55 -6.11 10.09
CA SER A 204 -17.79 -5.39 10.38
C SER A 204 -17.73 -3.88 10.13
N CYS A 205 -16.58 -3.20 10.23
CA CYS A 205 -16.55 -1.74 10.15
C CYS A 205 -15.35 -1.13 9.41
N GLY A 206 -15.48 0.16 9.11
CA GLY A 206 -14.38 1.04 8.73
C GLY A 206 -13.57 1.48 9.95
N TRP A 207 -12.89 2.61 9.81
CA TRP A 207 -11.97 3.11 10.84
C TRP A 207 -12.72 3.54 12.09
N TRP A 208 -12.05 3.52 13.25
CA TRP A 208 -12.68 3.93 14.50
C TRP A 208 -11.70 4.63 15.44
N TRP A 209 -12.25 5.58 16.21
CA TRP A 209 -11.56 6.47 17.12
C TRP A 209 -12.18 6.31 18.51
N PRO A 210 -11.53 5.57 19.43
CA PRO A 210 -12.02 5.46 20.79
C PRO A 210 -11.84 6.78 21.57
N ARG A 211 -12.83 7.19 22.35
CA ARG A 211 -12.68 8.13 23.47
C ARG A 211 -13.38 7.56 24.70
N GLU A 212 -13.18 8.17 25.87
CA GLU A 212 -13.72 7.62 27.12
C GLU A 212 -15.24 7.39 27.05
N ASP A 213 -16.01 8.37 26.56
CA ASP A 213 -17.49 8.28 26.54
C ASP A 213 -18.10 7.97 25.16
N VAL A 214 -17.39 8.28 24.08
CA VAL A 214 -17.86 8.16 22.69
C VAL A 214 -16.82 7.46 21.85
N CYS A 215 -17.20 6.44 21.10
CA CYS A 215 -16.39 5.87 20.03
C CYS A 215 -16.95 6.32 18.68
N VAL A 216 -16.17 7.08 17.92
CA VAL A 216 -16.54 7.47 16.57
C VAL A 216 -16.13 6.36 15.61
N VAL A 217 -17.04 5.93 14.74
CA VAL A 217 -16.82 4.85 13.77
C VAL A 217 -17.18 5.32 12.37
N ALA A 218 -16.27 5.19 11.43
CA ALA A 218 -16.51 5.49 10.03
C ALA A 218 -17.22 4.33 9.33
N GLU A 219 -18.15 4.68 8.45
CA GLU A 219 -18.75 3.78 7.48
C GLU A 219 -17.68 3.21 6.52
N ARG A 220 -18.01 2.11 5.84
CA ARG A 220 -17.14 1.48 4.85
C ARG A 220 -17.16 2.26 3.53
N PRO A 221 -16.07 2.21 2.74
CA PRO A 221 -16.04 2.86 1.43
C PRO A 221 -17.07 2.22 0.48
N LEU A 222 -17.68 3.03 -0.38
CA LEU A 222 -18.57 2.56 -1.46
C LEU A 222 -17.79 2.03 -2.67
N VAL A 223 -16.55 2.50 -2.83
CA VAL A 223 -15.68 2.11 -3.94
C VAL A 223 -14.30 1.81 -3.37
N VAL A 224 -13.75 0.66 -3.77
CA VAL A 224 -12.31 0.38 -3.68
C VAL A 224 -11.90 -0.23 -5.02
N ARG A 225 -10.90 0.37 -5.67
CA ARG A 225 -10.36 -0.08 -6.95
C ARG A 225 -8.86 -0.31 -6.82
N THR A 226 -8.45 -1.48 -7.25
CA THR A 226 -7.08 -1.95 -7.17
C THR A 226 -6.69 -2.62 -8.46
N GLU A 227 -5.41 -2.61 -8.75
CA GLU A 227 -4.81 -3.51 -9.73
C GLU A 227 -3.92 -4.54 -9.02
N ARG A 228 -3.65 -5.64 -9.72
CA ARG A 228 -2.62 -6.57 -9.28
C ARG A 228 -1.26 -5.97 -9.57
N VAL A 229 -0.34 -6.15 -8.63
CA VAL A 229 1.07 -5.97 -8.90
C VAL A 229 1.60 -7.32 -9.32
N ASP A 230 2.37 -7.35 -10.40
CA ASP A 230 3.00 -8.58 -10.86
C ASP A 230 4.08 -9.02 -9.86
N ASP A 231 3.64 -9.67 -8.80
CA ASP A 231 4.44 -10.42 -7.83
C ASP A 231 3.75 -11.75 -7.50
N ASP A 232 4.55 -12.74 -7.10
CA ASP A 232 4.01 -14.10 -6.99
C ASP A 232 3.41 -14.38 -5.59
N TYR A 233 3.12 -13.33 -4.82
CA TYR A 233 2.24 -13.36 -3.64
C TYR A 233 0.90 -12.64 -3.87
N GLY A 234 0.64 -12.20 -5.11
CA GLY A 234 -0.62 -11.60 -5.55
C GLY A 234 -0.96 -10.31 -4.81
N LEU A 235 0.05 -9.47 -4.59
CA LEU A 235 -0.12 -8.13 -4.06
C LEU A 235 -1.06 -7.31 -4.94
N VAL A 236 -1.84 -6.46 -4.30
CA VAL A 236 -2.65 -5.45 -5.00
C VAL A 236 -2.26 -4.06 -4.52
N ARG A 237 -2.50 -3.06 -5.36
CA ARG A 237 -2.34 -1.65 -4.99
C ARG A 237 -3.50 -0.83 -5.50
N LEU A 238 -3.80 0.29 -4.85
CA LEU A 238 -4.86 1.19 -5.28
C LEU A 238 -4.56 1.72 -6.68
N HIS A 239 -5.56 1.64 -7.56
CA HIS A 239 -5.48 2.16 -8.91
C HIS A 239 -6.89 2.28 -9.49
N HIS A 240 -7.16 3.40 -10.15
CA HIS A 240 -8.34 3.56 -11.00
C HIS A 240 -8.05 4.59 -12.09
N GLU A 241 -8.34 4.24 -13.34
CA GLU A 241 -7.96 5.04 -14.51
C GLU A 241 -8.96 6.13 -14.90
N THR A 242 -10.20 6.00 -14.43
CA THR A 242 -11.35 6.81 -14.85
C THR A 242 -12.14 7.40 -13.68
N GLY A 243 -11.60 7.35 -12.46
CA GLY A 243 -12.20 7.99 -11.30
C GLY A 243 -11.44 7.72 -9.99
N PRO A 244 -12.08 7.89 -8.82
CA PRO A 244 -11.41 7.68 -7.55
C PRO A 244 -11.10 6.19 -7.32
N ALA A 245 -9.95 5.92 -6.71
CA ALA A 245 -9.58 4.58 -6.29
C ALA A 245 -10.30 4.18 -4.99
N VAL A 246 -10.66 5.15 -4.15
CA VAL A 246 -11.54 4.95 -2.98
C VAL A 246 -12.57 6.08 -2.93
N ALA A 247 -13.83 5.76 -2.63
CA ALA A 247 -14.89 6.75 -2.40
C ALA A 247 -15.77 6.37 -1.23
N PHE A 248 -16.20 7.35 -0.44
CA PHE A 248 -17.07 7.20 0.73
C PHE A 248 -18.47 7.83 0.49
N PRO A 249 -19.48 7.46 1.30
CA PRO A 249 -20.86 7.96 1.18
C PRO A 249 -21.04 9.49 1.18
N ASP A 250 -20.15 10.24 1.82
CA ASP A 250 -20.18 11.72 1.86
C ASP A 250 -19.46 12.39 0.69
N GLY A 251 -18.98 11.61 -0.28
CA GLY A 251 -18.22 12.13 -1.42
C GLY A 251 -16.74 12.36 -1.12
N TRP A 252 -16.23 11.98 0.05
CA TRP A 252 -14.79 11.96 0.27
C TRP A 252 -14.13 10.89 -0.60
N THR A 253 -13.08 11.26 -1.33
CA THR A 253 -12.44 10.39 -2.33
C THR A 253 -10.93 10.41 -2.22
N VAL A 254 -10.31 9.32 -2.66
CA VAL A 254 -8.86 9.20 -2.84
C VAL A 254 -8.59 8.71 -4.26
N HIS A 255 -7.76 9.44 -5.00
CA HIS A 255 -7.33 9.05 -6.34
C HIS A 255 -5.94 8.42 -6.27
N ALA A 256 -5.73 7.36 -7.07
CA ALA A 256 -4.46 6.67 -7.11
C ALA A 256 -4.14 6.16 -8.52
N TRP A 257 -2.89 6.38 -8.93
CA TRP A 257 -2.33 5.88 -10.18
C TRP A 257 -1.19 4.91 -9.87
N HIS A 258 -1.36 3.63 -10.20
CA HIS A 258 -0.38 2.59 -9.94
C HIS A 258 0.17 2.57 -8.49
N GLY A 259 -0.73 2.72 -7.51
CA GLY A 259 -0.41 2.78 -6.07
C GLY A 259 0.08 4.14 -5.56
N THR A 260 0.33 5.10 -6.45
CA THR A 260 0.72 6.46 -6.09
C THR A 260 -0.53 7.29 -5.86
N ARG A 261 -0.69 7.88 -4.66
CA ARG A 261 -1.77 8.83 -4.39
C ARG A 261 -1.55 10.08 -5.25
N VAL A 262 -2.57 10.48 -5.99
CA VAL A 262 -2.53 11.65 -6.89
C VAL A 262 -3.74 12.54 -6.65
N PRO A 263 -3.65 13.85 -6.94
CA PRO A 263 -4.83 14.70 -7.01
C PRO A 263 -5.81 14.22 -8.10
N SER A 264 -7.10 14.50 -7.95
CA SER A 264 -8.13 14.08 -8.90
C SER A 264 -7.88 14.56 -10.33
N TRP A 265 -7.30 15.76 -10.50
CA TRP A 265 -6.99 16.31 -11.83
C TRP A 265 -6.09 15.41 -12.66
N VAL A 266 -5.25 14.58 -12.04
CA VAL A 266 -4.40 13.62 -12.77
C VAL A 266 -5.25 12.60 -13.51
N ILE A 267 -6.41 12.23 -12.97
CA ILE A 267 -7.30 11.21 -13.51
C ILE A 267 -8.40 11.83 -14.38
N ASP A 268 -9.06 12.86 -13.86
CA ASP A 268 -10.29 13.39 -14.43
C ASP A 268 -10.05 14.34 -15.61
N ALA A 269 -9.00 15.16 -15.52
CA ALA A 269 -8.71 16.21 -16.49
C ALA A 269 -7.22 16.60 -16.47
N PRO A 270 -6.32 15.68 -16.85
CA PRO A 270 -4.90 16.00 -16.96
C PRO A 270 -4.67 16.96 -18.13
N ALA A 271 -3.85 17.99 -17.91
CA ALA A 271 -3.48 18.98 -18.90
C ALA A 271 -2.00 19.32 -18.77
N ALA A 272 -1.32 19.59 -19.87
CA ALA A 272 0.12 19.86 -19.91
C ALA A 272 0.51 21.02 -18.99
N GLU A 273 -0.29 22.08 -18.95
CA GLU A 273 -0.09 23.24 -18.07
C GLU A 273 -0.02 22.84 -16.58
N ARG A 274 -0.96 21.99 -16.13
CA ARG A 274 -0.98 21.47 -14.74
C ARG A 274 0.21 20.56 -14.47
N ILE A 275 0.57 19.71 -15.43
CA ILE A 275 1.74 18.82 -15.35
C ILE A 275 3.03 19.63 -15.20
N ILE A 276 3.20 20.72 -15.96
CA ILE A 276 4.39 21.58 -15.88
C ILE A 276 4.46 22.26 -14.51
N ALA A 277 3.34 22.75 -14.00
CA ALA A 277 3.24 23.46 -12.73
C ALA A 277 3.37 22.54 -11.49
N GLU A 278 3.03 21.25 -11.59
CA GLU A 278 3.04 20.29 -10.48
C GLU A 278 4.46 20.08 -9.91
N ARG A 279 4.67 20.47 -8.66
CA ARG A 279 6.00 20.40 -8.01
C ARG A 279 6.41 18.98 -7.63
N ASN A 280 5.44 18.13 -7.31
CA ASN A 280 5.72 16.75 -6.95
C ASN A 280 6.05 15.92 -8.20
N VAL A 281 7.31 15.49 -8.30
CA VAL A 281 7.83 14.74 -9.45
C VAL A 281 7.07 13.43 -9.68
N GLU A 282 6.63 12.74 -8.61
CA GLU A 282 5.89 11.48 -8.74
C GLU A 282 4.47 11.71 -9.28
N VAL A 283 3.78 12.77 -8.82
CA VAL A 283 2.46 13.15 -9.35
C VAL A 283 2.57 13.55 -10.83
N ARG A 284 3.60 14.34 -11.16
CA ARG A 284 3.88 14.73 -12.54
C ARG A 284 4.13 13.51 -13.44
N ARG A 285 4.91 12.54 -12.96
CA ARG A 285 5.16 11.28 -13.68
C ARG A 285 3.84 10.54 -13.93
N CYS A 286 2.99 10.38 -12.92
CA CYS A 286 1.70 9.72 -13.05
C CYS A 286 0.79 10.43 -14.06
N ALA A 287 0.77 11.77 -14.06
CA ALA A 287 -0.01 12.54 -15.02
C ALA A 287 0.50 12.38 -16.46
N ILE A 288 1.82 12.40 -16.67
CA ILE A 288 2.42 12.14 -17.99
C ILE A 288 2.14 10.70 -18.45
N GLU A 289 2.22 9.72 -17.56
CA GLU A 289 1.88 8.33 -17.86
C GLU A 289 0.41 8.17 -18.26
N ARG A 290 -0.50 8.88 -17.57
CA ARG A 290 -1.94 8.88 -17.87
C ARG A 290 -2.29 9.47 -19.23
N VAL A 291 -1.62 10.54 -19.65
CA VAL A 291 -1.87 11.19 -20.97
C VAL A 291 -1.04 10.57 -22.10
N GLY A 292 0.13 10.01 -21.75
CA GLY A 292 1.14 9.55 -22.69
C GLY A 292 2.08 10.66 -23.14
N TRP A 293 3.36 10.30 -23.32
CA TRP A 293 4.39 11.23 -23.78
C TRP A 293 4.05 11.97 -25.09
N PRO A 294 3.51 11.32 -26.15
CA PRO A 294 3.19 12.02 -27.39
C PRO A 294 2.17 13.16 -27.22
N ALA A 295 1.12 12.93 -26.41
CA ALA A 295 0.12 13.96 -26.13
C ALA A 295 0.73 15.10 -25.29
N PHE A 296 1.48 14.74 -24.24
CA PHE A 296 2.12 15.72 -23.37
C PHE A 296 3.09 16.63 -24.12
N VAL A 297 4.01 16.10 -24.93
CA VAL A 297 5.01 16.92 -25.64
C VAL A 297 4.35 17.87 -26.63
N ALA A 298 3.32 17.41 -27.35
CA ALA A 298 2.59 18.23 -28.31
C ALA A 298 1.83 19.37 -27.62
N GLU A 299 1.10 19.08 -26.54
CA GLU A 299 0.32 20.08 -25.81
C GLU A 299 1.22 21.07 -25.04
N ALA A 300 2.34 20.60 -24.50
CA ALA A 300 3.30 21.42 -23.78
C ALA A 300 4.19 22.30 -24.68
N GLY A 301 4.06 22.21 -26.01
CA GLY A 301 4.85 22.99 -26.96
C GLY A 301 6.32 22.56 -27.03
N PHE A 302 6.60 21.27 -26.83
CA PHE A 302 7.93 20.71 -27.06
C PHE A 302 8.12 20.39 -28.54
N GLU A 303 9.18 20.91 -29.14
CA GLU A 303 9.51 20.68 -30.55
C GLU A 303 10.62 19.63 -30.65
N LEU A 304 10.48 18.66 -31.55
CA LEU A 304 11.50 17.63 -31.75
C LEU A 304 12.74 18.27 -32.38
N LEU A 305 13.85 18.28 -31.64
CA LEU A 305 15.12 18.86 -32.05
C LEU A 305 15.99 17.83 -32.78
N ASP A 306 16.12 16.63 -32.19
CA ASP A 306 16.97 15.56 -32.72
C ASP A 306 16.43 14.18 -32.36
N ARG A 307 16.80 13.16 -33.16
CA ARG A 307 16.52 11.76 -32.87
C ARG A 307 17.66 10.86 -33.32
N ALA A 308 17.89 9.78 -32.57
CA ALA A 308 18.86 8.75 -32.94
C ALA A 308 18.44 7.39 -32.39
N ASP A 309 18.92 6.30 -33.00
CA ASP A 309 18.81 4.98 -32.37
C ASP A 309 19.47 5.01 -30.98
N ASP A 310 18.94 4.24 -30.03
CA ASP A 310 19.55 4.06 -28.70
C ASP A 310 20.52 2.86 -28.70
N PRO A 311 21.85 3.06 -28.80
CA PRO A 311 22.82 1.97 -28.70
C PRO A 311 22.77 1.22 -27.36
N GLY A 312 22.31 1.89 -26.29
CA GLY A 312 22.08 1.26 -24.99
C GLY A 312 20.83 0.37 -24.96
N ASN A 313 19.92 0.55 -25.91
CA ASN A 313 18.64 -0.14 -25.98
C ASN A 313 18.20 -0.42 -27.44
N PRO A 314 18.80 -1.45 -28.10
CA PRO A 314 18.54 -1.74 -29.51
C PRO A 314 17.05 -1.93 -29.85
N GLY A 315 16.60 -1.30 -30.93
CA GLY A 315 15.20 -1.31 -31.38
C GLY A 315 14.36 -0.15 -30.85
N TYR A 316 14.96 0.76 -30.09
CA TYR A 316 14.31 1.97 -29.57
C TYR A 316 15.09 3.23 -29.97
N GLU A 317 14.38 4.36 -29.99
CA GLU A 317 14.90 5.66 -30.41
C GLU A 317 15.02 6.61 -29.20
N LEU A 318 16.09 7.39 -29.17
CA LEU A 318 16.24 8.59 -28.35
C LEU A 318 15.57 9.76 -29.08
N ARG A 319 14.69 10.50 -28.40
CA ARG A 319 14.08 11.72 -28.96
C ARG A 319 14.37 12.90 -28.06
N LEU A 320 15.09 13.88 -28.59
CA LEU A 320 15.41 15.11 -27.88
C LEU A 320 14.45 16.20 -28.31
N TYR A 321 13.77 16.79 -27.35
CA TYR A 321 12.86 17.90 -27.57
C TYR A 321 13.41 19.20 -26.98
N ASP A 322 13.23 20.29 -27.72
CA ASP A 322 13.40 21.64 -27.23
C ASP A 322 12.10 22.15 -26.59
N GLY A 323 12.22 22.90 -25.50
CA GLY A 323 11.05 23.37 -24.77
C GLY A 323 11.32 24.57 -23.89
N PRO A 324 10.26 25.18 -23.32
CA PRO A 324 10.31 26.57 -22.83
C PRO A 324 11.30 26.86 -21.69
N SER A 325 11.76 25.84 -20.95
CA SER A 325 12.62 26.00 -19.78
C SER A 325 13.77 24.98 -19.66
N ALA A 326 13.79 23.96 -20.51
CA ALA A 326 14.78 22.88 -20.50
C ALA A 326 14.58 22.00 -21.74
N ARG A 327 15.63 21.26 -22.11
CA ARG A 327 15.51 20.17 -23.06
C ARG A 327 15.01 18.90 -22.39
N LEU A 328 14.24 18.13 -23.13
CA LEU A 328 13.64 16.89 -22.68
C LEU A 328 14.12 15.75 -23.57
N LEU A 329 14.90 14.84 -23.01
CA LEU A 329 15.27 13.60 -23.67
C LEU A 329 14.26 12.51 -23.32
N LEU A 330 13.47 12.08 -24.28
CA LEU A 330 12.59 10.92 -24.15
C LEU A 330 13.38 9.65 -24.46
N VAL A 331 13.38 8.72 -23.51
CA VAL A 331 14.07 7.43 -23.58
C VAL A 331 13.14 6.28 -23.23
N VAL A 332 13.47 5.08 -23.68
CA VAL A 332 12.78 3.85 -23.30
C VAL A 332 13.63 3.07 -22.31
N ASN A 333 13.00 2.54 -21.27
CA ASN A 333 13.69 1.71 -20.29
C ASN A 333 14.35 0.49 -20.96
N GLY A 334 15.57 0.16 -20.52
CA GLY A 334 16.29 -1.03 -21.00
C GLY A 334 15.67 -2.34 -20.47
N SER A 335 15.00 -2.28 -19.32
CA SER A 335 14.31 -3.40 -18.72
C SER A 335 12.89 -3.53 -19.28
N VAL A 336 12.52 -4.76 -19.61
CA VAL A 336 11.16 -5.14 -20.01
C VAL A 336 10.32 -5.35 -18.76
N GLU A 337 9.14 -4.75 -18.71
CA GLU A 337 8.14 -4.99 -17.67
C GLU A 337 7.58 -6.41 -17.84
N ARG A 338 6.94 -6.98 -16.81
CA ARG A 338 6.49 -8.39 -16.86
C ARG A 338 5.41 -8.65 -17.89
N ASP A 339 4.61 -7.64 -18.22
CA ASP A 339 3.63 -7.66 -19.30
C ASP A 339 4.26 -7.56 -20.71
N GLY A 340 5.59 -7.50 -20.79
CA GLY A 340 6.33 -7.38 -22.03
C GLY A 340 6.48 -5.95 -22.54
N THR A 341 5.88 -4.97 -21.87
CA THR A 341 5.97 -3.56 -22.25
C THR A 341 7.27 -2.93 -21.75
N ARG A 342 7.53 -1.70 -22.18
CA ARG A 342 8.63 -0.88 -21.65
C ARG A 342 8.16 0.52 -21.36
N ARG A 343 8.57 1.01 -20.20
CA ARG A 343 8.26 2.38 -19.78
C ARG A 343 9.10 3.39 -20.53
N HIS A 344 8.45 4.50 -20.85
CA HIS A 344 9.09 5.67 -21.43
C HIS A 344 9.36 6.70 -20.32
N TYR A 345 10.53 7.31 -20.34
CA TYR A 345 10.96 8.31 -19.37
C TYR A 345 11.44 9.57 -20.08
N GLY A 346 11.12 10.72 -19.52
CA GLY A 346 11.63 12.01 -19.96
C GLY A 346 12.66 12.52 -18.97
N LEU A 347 13.88 12.73 -19.45
CA LEU A 347 15.01 13.22 -18.66
C LEU A 347 15.24 14.68 -19.03
N ARG A 348 15.24 15.57 -18.02
CA ARG A 348 15.63 16.96 -18.23
C ARG A 348 17.14 17.03 -18.44
N VAL A 349 17.57 17.64 -19.54
CA VAL A 349 18.98 17.84 -19.87
C VAL A 349 19.27 19.33 -20.11
N PRO A 350 20.54 19.77 -19.99
CA PRO A 350 20.92 21.16 -20.24
C PRO A 350 20.45 21.67 -21.61
N ALA A 351 20.08 22.94 -21.67
CA ALA A 351 19.50 23.56 -22.86
C ALA A 351 20.52 23.80 -23.99
N GLU A 352 21.80 23.53 -23.74
CA GLU A 352 22.88 23.69 -24.73
C GLU A 352 23.22 22.40 -25.48
N ILE A 353 22.64 21.24 -25.09
CA ILE A 353 22.93 19.93 -25.71
C ILE A 353 22.02 19.68 -26.93
N ASP A 354 22.49 19.88 -28.16
CA ASP A 354 21.64 19.86 -29.37
C ASP A 354 21.37 18.45 -29.95
N HIS A 355 22.11 17.45 -29.49
CA HIS A 355 22.07 16.08 -30.04
C HIS A 355 21.59 15.07 -29.00
N SER A 356 20.72 14.17 -29.43
CA SER A 356 20.09 13.12 -28.62
C SER A 356 21.11 12.14 -28.00
N LEU A 357 22.19 11.80 -28.73
CA LEU A 357 23.27 10.97 -28.20
C LEU A 357 24.12 11.68 -27.15
N ASP A 358 24.38 12.98 -27.30
CA ASP A 358 25.07 13.78 -26.29
C ASP A 358 24.21 13.96 -25.05
N ALA A 359 22.89 14.14 -25.22
CA ALA A 359 21.95 14.20 -24.12
C ALA A 359 21.90 12.88 -23.35
N ALA A 360 21.85 11.75 -24.05
CA ALA A 360 21.90 10.43 -23.42
C ALA A 360 23.25 10.22 -22.72
N GLY A 361 24.37 10.54 -23.36
CA GLY A 361 25.70 10.46 -22.75
C GLY A 361 25.81 11.27 -21.46
N TRP A 362 25.32 12.51 -21.46
CA TRP A 362 25.33 13.40 -20.30
C TRP A 362 24.65 12.78 -19.07
N THR A 363 23.53 12.06 -19.27
CA THR A 363 22.82 11.38 -18.16
C THR A 363 23.64 10.27 -17.48
N TYR A 364 24.71 9.79 -18.14
CA TYR A 364 25.64 8.79 -17.64
C TYR A 364 27.02 9.36 -17.29
N GLY A 365 27.22 10.69 -17.41
CA GLY A 365 28.55 11.31 -17.26
C GLY A 365 29.52 10.94 -18.40
N LEU A 366 29.00 10.66 -19.59
CA LEU A 366 29.75 10.30 -20.80
C LEU A 366 29.58 11.37 -21.88
N SER A 367 30.47 11.40 -22.88
CA SER A 367 30.20 12.12 -24.14
C SER A 367 29.27 11.31 -25.06
N GLY A 368 28.60 11.95 -26.02
CA GLY A 368 27.77 11.22 -27.00
C GLY A 368 28.58 10.22 -27.82
N ALA A 369 29.83 10.54 -28.18
CA ALA A 369 30.73 9.62 -28.87
C ALA A 369 31.08 8.37 -28.03
N GLN A 370 31.15 8.50 -26.70
CA GLN A 370 31.33 7.36 -25.80
C GLN A 370 30.03 6.56 -25.66
N TYR A 371 28.89 7.26 -25.50
CA TYR A 371 27.58 6.62 -25.42
C TYR A 371 27.24 5.80 -26.67
N ALA A 372 27.56 6.33 -27.86
CA ALA A 372 27.34 5.67 -29.15
C ALA A 372 28.06 4.31 -29.29
N ARG A 373 29.06 4.03 -28.44
CA ARG A 373 29.80 2.76 -28.44
C ARG A 373 29.24 1.72 -27.47
N LEU A 374 28.19 2.06 -26.70
CA LEU A 374 27.51 1.09 -25.86
C LEU A 374 26.90 -0.01 -26.73
N ARG A 375 27.07 -1.27 -26.30
CA ARG A 375 26.49 -2.44 -26.98
C ARG A 375 25.22 -2.96 -26.30
N ARG A 376 25.04 -2.63 -25.01
CA ARG A 376 23.87 -2.93 -24.18
C ARG A 376 24.03 -2.24 -22.82
N ARG A 377 22.97 -1.66 -22.25
CA ARG A 377 22.96 -1.29 -20.82
C ARG A 377 22.96 -2.59 -19.98
N THR A 378 23.82 -2.67 -18.96
CA THR A 378 23.79 -3.74 -17.95
C THR A 378 22.63 -3.57 -16.99
#